data_AF-A0A2V8PAM1-F1
#
_entry.id   AF-A0A2V8PAM1-F1
#
_cell.length_a   1.000
_cell.length_b   1.000
_cell.length_c   1.000
_cell.angle_alpha   90.00
_cell.angle_beta   90.00
_cell.angle_gamma   90.00
#
_symmetry.space_group_name_H-M   'P 1'
#
loop_
_entity.id
_entity.type
_entity.pdbx_description
1 polymer ?
#
loop_
_entity_poly.entity_id
_entity_poly.type
_entity_poly.pdbx_seq_one_letter_code
_entity_poly.pdbx_strand_id
1 'polypeptide(L)'
;MQRGAISHFCQKCCAANPLGQEFCLRCGTRLMIVVQPPSMRVDPTETTPHEEHLLERLTILENTLARLAERLEQGLKLLLRQSETTYTHHALVKSLIEILNECGVVDQTRLESKWREECDKLNETTDGSKSKKEEKSRKAKRKTTTSS
;
A
#
# COMPACT_ATOMS: atom_id res chain seq x y z
N MET A 1 45.94 -31.51 27.47
CA MET A 1 44.49 -31.36 27.23
C MET A 1 43.93 -32.69 26.73
N GLN A 2 43.38 -33.51 27.62
CA GLN A 2 42.74 -34.77 27.24
C GLN A 2 41.37 -34.44 26.64
N ARG A 3 41.23 -34.58 25.31
CA ARG A 3 39.92 -34.56 24.65
C ARG A 3 39.17 -35.80 25.12
N GLY A 4 38.19 -35.62 26.02
CA GLY A 4 37.32 -36.71 26.45
C GLY A 4 36.64 -37.33 25.22
N ALA A 5 36.78 -38.64 25.05
CA ALA A 5 36.14 -39.35 23.96
C ALA A 5 34.61 -39.21 24.08
N ILE A 6 33.99 -38.54 23.11
CA ILE A 6 32.53 -38.39 23.04
C ILE A 6 31.94 -39.79 22.84
N SER A 7 31.01 -40.21 23.71
CA SER A 7 30.33 -41.51 23.63
C SER A 7 28.82 -41.32 23.56
N HIS A 8 28.12 -42.21 22.84
CA HIS A 8 26.67 -42.25 22.78
C HIS A 8 26.12 -43.20 23.84
N PHE A 9 25.23 -42.72 24.70
CA PHE A 9 24.58 -43.55 25.70
C PHE A 9 23.28 -44.15 25.15
N CYS A 10 23.08 -45.44 25.37
CA CYS A 10 21.84 -46.12 24.99
C CYS A 10 20.68 -45.61 25.85
N GLN A 11 19.57 -45.19 25.22
CA GLN A 11 18.37 -44.70 25.92
C GLN A 11 17.68 -45.79 26.76
N LYS A 12 17.95 -47.07 26.49
CA LYS A 12 17.30 -48.20 27.19
C LYS A 12 18.12 -48.80 28.32
N CYS A 13 19.44 -48.94 28.14
CA CYS A 13 20.31 -49.59 29.14
C CYS A 13 21.45 -48.70 29.67
N CYS A 14 21.52 -47.45 29.23
CA CYS A 14 22.53 -46.45 29.59
C CYS A 14 23.99 -46.89 29.36
N ALA A 15 24.23 -47.94 28.57
CA ALA A 15 25.58 -48.34 28.18
C ALA A 15 26.20 -47.28 27.26
N ALA A 16 27.48 -46.96 27.49
CA ALA A 16 28.26 -46.14 26.59
C ALA A 16 28.59 -46.94 25.31
N ASN A 17 28.36 -46.35 24.15
CA ASN A 17 28.67 -46.92 22.84
C ASN A 17 29.56 -45.93 22.07
N PRO A 18 30.50 -46.43 21.25
CA PRO A 18 31.32 -45.57 20.41
C PRO A 18 30.49 -44.88 19.32
N LEU A 19 30.97 -43.73 18.83
CA LEU A 19 30.34 -43.01 17.72
C LEU A 19 30.32 -43.88 16.45
N GLY A 20 29.22 -43.85 15.70
CA GLY A 20 29.06 -44.61 14.44
C GLY A 20 28.40 -45.99 14.58
N GLN A 21 28.05 -46.43 15.79
CA GLN A 21 27.23 -47.62 15.99
C GLN A 21 25.75 -47.30 15.84
N GLU A 22 25.04 -48.09 15.03
CA GLU A 22 23.58 -47.96 14.86
C GLU A 22 22.79 -48.65 15.97
N PHE A 23 23.37 -49.66 16.61
CA PHE A 23 22.75 -50.47 17.65
C PHE A 23 23.60 -50.48 18.92
N CYS A 24 22.95 -50.54 20.08
CA CYS A 24 23.64 -50.69 21.34
C CYS A 24 24.28 -52.08 21.42
N LEU A 25 25.59 -52.11 21.71
CA LEU A 25 26.36 -53.36 21.86
C LEU A 25 25.87 -54.24 23.02
N ARG A 26 25.16 -53.67 24.00
CA ARG A 26 24.69 -54.38 25.20
C ARG A 26 23.28 -54.94 25.07
N CYS A 27 22.35 -54.20 24.47
CA CYS A 27 20.93 -54.58 24.44
C CYS A 27 20.31 -54.62 23.04
N GLY A 28 21.09 -54.35 21.98
CA GLY A 28 20.62 -54.37 20.58
C GLY A 28 19.62 -53.26 20.23
N THR A 29 19.34 -52.32 21.13
CA THR A 29 18.42 -51.20 20.84
C THR A 29 19.07 -50.22 19.87
N ARG A 30 18.33 -49.78 18.85
CA ARG A 30 18.81 -48.78 17.87
C ARG A 30 19.14 -47.46 18.59
N LEU A 31 20.36 -46.97 18.40
CA LEU A 31 20.83 -45.71 18.97
C LEU A 31 20.29 -44.55 18.12
N MET A 32 19.40 -43.74 18.70
CA MET A 32 18.99 -42.48 18.07
C MET A 32 20.03 -41.40 18.39
N ILE A 33 20.69 -40.88 17.36
CA ILE A 33 21.51 -39.67 17.47
C ILE A 33 20.55 -38.48 17.46
N VAL A 34 20.50 -37.73 18.55
CA VAL A 34 19.83 -36.43 18.58
C VAL A 34 20.72 -35.47 17.80
N VAL A 35 20.42 -35.27 16.52
CA VAL A 35 21.07 -34.23 15.71
C VAL A 35 20.19 -32.99 15.77
N GLN A 36 20.75 -31.86 16.18
CA GLN A 36 20.07 -30.57 16.09
C GLN A 36 19.75 -30.27 14.62
N PRO A 37 18.47 -30.06 14.25
CA PRO A 37 18.08 -29.81 12.87
C PRO A 37 18.78 -28.55 12.34
N PRO A 38 19.11 -28.48 11.04
CA PRO A 38 19.76 -27.31 10.45
C PRO A 38 19.02 -25.99 10.70
N SER A 39 17.68 -26.04 10.78
CA SER A 39 16.82 -24.89 11.09
C SER A 39 17.00 -24.32 12.50
N MET A 40 17.58 -25.08 13.42
CA MET A 40 17.91 -24.64 14.78
C MET A 40 19.37 -24.18 14.95
N ARG A 41 20.15 -24.13 13.86
CA ARG A 41 21.55 -23.66 13.88
C ARG A 41 21.68 -22.16 13.61
N VAL A 42 20.58 -21.49 13.26
CA VAL A 42 20.53 -20.04 13.20
C VAL A 42 20.44 -19.54 14.63
N ASP A 43 21.51 -18.93 15.12
CA ASP A 43 21.52 -18.27 16.41
C ASP A 43 20.53 -17.10 16.35
N PRO A 44 19.50 -17.01 17.22
CA PRO A 44 18.56 -15.89 17.22
C PRO A 44 19.23 -14.52 17.46
N THR A 45 20.52 -14.53 17.79
CA THR A 45 21.36 -13.34 18.00
C THR A 45 21.98 -12.78 16.71
N GLU A 46 21.77 -13.40 15.55
CA GLU A 46 22.37 -12.99 14.25
C GLU A 46 21.44 -12.16 13.34
N THR A 47 20.42 -11.48 13.86
CA THR A 47 19.87 -10.35 13.09
C THR A 47 20.94 -9.25 13.11
N THR A 48 21.66 -9.11 12.00
CA THR A 48 22.58 -7.98 11.88
C THR A 48 21.77 -6.69 12.04
N PRO A 49 22.32 -5.61 12.63
CA PRO A 49 21.59 -4.35 12.81
C PRO A 49 21.05 -3.77 11.49
N HIS A 50 21.58 -4.24 10.35
CA HIS A 50 21.05 -3.93 9.03
C HIS A 50 19.68 -4.58 8.75
N GLU A 51 19.48 -5.83 9.15
CA GLU A 51 18.21 -6.55 8.95
C GLU A 51 17.09 -5.95 9.81
N GLU A 52 17.39 -5.56 11.05
CA GLU A 52 16.44 -4.87 11.93
C GLU A 52 15.97 -3.54 11.32
N HIS A 53 16.90 -2.76 10.75
CA HIS A 53 16.57 -1.51 10.08
C HIS A 53 15.72 -1.73 8.81
N LEU A 54 15.97 -2.81 8.06
CA LEU A 54 15.16 -3.17 6.90
C LEU A 54 13.74 -3.58 7.33
N LEU A 55 13.60 -4.34 8.42
CA LEU A 55 12.31 -4.74 8.97
C LEU A 55 11.53 -3.54 9.50
N GLU A 56 12.18 -2.60 10.18
CA GLU A 56 11.54 -1.36 10.63
C GLU A 56 11.01 -0.55 9.45
N ARG A 57 11.85 -0.36 8.41
CA ARG A 57 11.44 0.35 7.19
C ARG A 57 10.30 -0.36 6.47
N LEU A 58 10.35 -1.69 6.35
CA LEU A 58 9.29 -2.49 5.76
C LEU A 58 7.99 -2.31 6.54
N THR A 59 8.06 -2.38 7.87
CA THR A 59 6.90 -2.18 8.76
C THR A 59 6.32 -0.78 8.62
N ILE A 60 7.15 0.26 8.49
CA ILE A 60 6.68 1.62 8.22
C ILE A 60 5.97 1.69 6.87
N LEU A 61 6.56 1.12 5.82
CA LEU A 61 5.99 1.10 4.48
C LEU A 61 4.63 0.38 4.46
N GLU A 62 4.55 -0.80 5.06
CA GLU A 62 3.31 -1.58 5.18
C GLU A 62 2.21 -0.76 5.88
N ASN A 63 2.54 -0.12 7.01
CA ASN A 63 1.60 0.74 7.71
C ASN A 63 1.16 1.96 6.88
N THR A 64 2.06 2.56 6.10
CA THR A 64 1.70 3.67 5.21
C THR A 64 0.80 3.21 4.07
N LEU A 65 1.07 2.03 3.49
CA LEU A 65 0.25 1.44 2.44
C LEU A 65 -1.15 1.11 2.96
N ALA A 66 -1.26 0.54 4.15
CA ALA A 66 -2.55 0.27 4.79
C ALA A 66 -3.38 1.56 4.98
N ARG A 67 -2.76 2.63 5.49
CA ARG A 67 -3.43 3.94 5.62
C ARG A 67 -3.82 4.56 4.28
N LEU A 68 -2.98 4.41 3.26
CA LEU A 68 -3.29 4.92 1.91
C LEU A 68 -4.47 4.15 1.30
N ALA A 69 -4.50 2.82 1.45
CA ALA A 69 -5.63 2.00 1.01
C ALA A 69 -6.94 2.44 1.67
N GLU A 70 -6.93 2.66 2.99
CA GLU A 70 -8.11 3.13 3.72
C GLU A 70 -8.59 4.51 3.23
N ARG A 71 -7.66 5.45 3.00
CA ARG A 71 -7.99 6.78 2.46
C ARG A 71 -8.54 6.72 1.05
N LEU A 72 -8.03 5.82 0.20
CA LEU A 72 -8.55 5.62 -1.14
C LEU A 72 -9.96 5.02 -1.11
N GLU A 73 -10.21 4.07 -0.21
CA GLU A 73 -11.54 3.50 -0.03
C GLU A 73 -12.55 4.57 0.44
N GLN A 74 -12.17 5.39 1.42
CA GLN A 74 -12.98 6.52 1.88
C GLN A 74 -13.22 7.54 0.75
N GLY A 75 -12.18 7.87 -0.02
CA GLY A 75 -12.28 8.76 -1.18
C GLY A 75 -13.25 8.23 -2.24
N LEU A 76 -13.20 6.93 -2.53
CA LEU A 76 -14.11 6.28 -3.48
C LEU A 76 -15.56 6.31 -3.00
N LYS A 77 -15.81 6.06 -1.70
CA LYS A 77 -17.15 6.19 -1.11
C LYS A 77 -17.71 7.60 -1.26
N LEU A 78 -16.88 8.62 -1.04
CA LEU A 78 -17.28 10.01 -1.21
C LEU A 78 -17.58 10.35 -2.67
N LEU A 79 -16.73 9.89 -3.61
CA LEU A 79 -16.94 10.10 -5.04
C LEU A 79 -18.23 9.42 -5.54
N LEU A 80 -18.51 8.20 -5.08
CA LEU A 80 -19.74 7.49 -5.41
C LEU A 80 -20.96 8.28 -4.92
N ARG A 81 -20.97 8.68 -3.64
CA ARG A 81 -22.06 9.50 -3.08
C ARG A 81 -22.23 10.82 -3.82
N GLN A 82 -21.11 11.47 -4.20
CA GLN A 82 -21.15 12.69 -4.98
C GLN A 82 -21.78 12.44 -6.35
N SER A 83 -21.44 11.34 -7.02
CA SER A 83 -22.01 11.00 -8.33
C SER A 83 -23.53 10.81 -8.25
N GLU A 84 -24.03 10.07 -7.26
CA GLU A 84 -25.47 9.88 -7.00
C GLU A 84 -26.16 11.21 -6.71
N THR A 85 -25.53 12.06 -5.89
CA THR A 85 -26.05 13.38 -5.55
C THR A 85 -26.11 14.29 -6.78
N THR A 86 -25.07 14.31 -7.62
CA THR A 86 -25.10 15.09 -8.87
C THR A 86 -26.14 14.58 -9.86
N TYR A 87 -26.33 13.27 -9.95
CA TYR A 87 -27.35 12.67 -10.80
C TYR A 87 -28.76 13.08 -10.35
N THR A 88 -29.05 12.96 -9.06
CA THR A 88 -30.35 13.37 -8.49
C THR A 88 -30.59 14.86 -8.67
N HIS A 89 -29.59 15.72 -8.43
CA HIS A 89 -29.69 17.16 -8.70
C HIS A 89 -29.99 17.45 -10.17
N HIS A 90 -29.26 16.83 -11.10
CA HIS A 90 -29.50 17.03 -12.53
C HIS A 90 -30.91 16.57 -12.93
N ALA A 91 -31.38 15.43 -12.41
CA ALA A 91 -32.73 14.94 -12.66
C ALA A 91 -33.81 15.91 -12.12
N LEU A 92 -33.62 16.43 -10.91
CA LEU A 92 -34.54 17.42 -10.32
C LEU A 92 -34.57 18.71 -11.12
N VAL A 93 -33.41 19.27 -11.47
CA VAL A 93 -33.31 20.48 -12.29
C VAL A 93 -33.98 20.27 -13.65
N LYS A 94 -33.75 19.12 -14.29
CA LYS A 94 -34.39 18.78 -15.56
C LYS A 94 -35.91 18.73 -15.43
N SER A 95 -36.43 18.03 -14.41
CA SER A 95 -37.88 17.95 -14.17
C SER A 95 -38.50 19.32 -13.88
N LEU A 96 -37.80 20.19 -13.16
CA LEU A 96 -38.25 21.55 -12.89
C LEU A 96 -38.30 22.39 -14.16
N ILE A 97 -37.29 22.28 -15.03
CA ILE A 97 -37.27 22.96 -16.33
C ILE A 97 -38.44 22.48 -17.20
N GLU A 98 -38.69 21.17 -17.24
CA GLU A 98 -39.82 20.58 -17.99
C GLU A 98 -41.16 21.17 -17.51
N ILE A 99 -41.42 21.20 -16.20
CA ILE A 99 -42.66 21.78 -15.62
C ILE A 99 -42.79 23.27 -15.94
N LEU A 100 -41.70 24.04 -15.79
CA LEU A 100 -41.71 25.48 -16.07
C LEU A 100 -41.90 25.77 -17.57
N ASN A 101 -41.43 24.89 -18.43
CA ASN A 101 -41.62 24.96 -19.87
C ASN A 101 -43.06 24.62 -20.27
N GLU A 102 -43.67 23.61 -19.64
CA GLU A 102 -45.10 23.30 -19.82
C GLU A 102 -46.01 24.44 -19.38
N CYS A 103 -45.64 25.15 -18.30
CA CYS A 103 -46.34 26.33 -17.83
C CYS A 103 -46.07 27.59 -18.68
N GLY A 104 -45.21 27.50 -19.71
CA GLY A 104 -44.84 28.61 -20.59
C GLY A 104 -44.03 29.73 -19.92
N VAL A 105 -43.54 29.50 -18.69
CA VAL A 105 -42.76 30.48 -17.92
C VAL A 105 -41.30 30.54 -18.42
N VAL A 106 -40.79 29.40 -18.88
CA VAL A 106 -39.42 29.24 -19.37
C VAL A 106 -39.47 28.65 -20.77
N ASP A 107 -38.70 29.20 -21.70
CA ASP A 107 -38.42 28.56 -22.99
C ASP A 107 -37.13 27.75 -22.85
N GLN A 108 -37.26 26.43 -22.92
CA GLN A 108 -36.13 25.52 -22.78
C GLN A 108 -35.00 25.81 -23.78
N THR A 109 -35.32 26.13 -25.02
CA THR A 109 -34.31 26.34 -26.07
C THR A 109 -33.46 27.58 -25.81
N ARG A 110 -34.11 28.66 -25.38
CA ARG A 110 -33.47 29.93 -25.01
C ARG A 110 -32.63 29.79 -23.74
N LEU A 111 -33.12 29.03 -22.76
CA LEU A 111 -32.39 28.74 -21.54
C LEU A 111 -31.11 27.93 -21.85
N GLU A 112 -31.21 26.91 -22.68
CA GLU A 112 -30.05 26.11 -23.10
C GLU A 112 -29.01 26.93 -23.87
N SER A 113 -29.42 27.86 -24.73
CA SER A 113 -28.50 28.76 -25.43
C SER A 113 -27.71 29.64 -24.45
N LYS A 114 -28.41 30.29 -23.51
CA LYS A 114 -27.76 31.10 -22.47
C LYS A 114 -26.84 30.29 -21.58
N TRP A 115 -27.24 29.07 -21.23
CA TRP A 115 -26.40 28.18 -20.43
C TRP A 115 -25.10 27.82 -21.17
N ARG A 116 -25.18 27.49 -22.46
CA ARG A 116 -24.00 27.22 -23.29
C ARG A 116 -23.06 28.42 -23.34
N GLU A 117 -23.60 29.62 -23.60
CA GLU A 117 -22.82 30.86 -23.61
C GLU A 117 -22.10 31.12 -22.27
N GLU A 118 -22.74 30.86 -21.14
CA GLU A 118 -22.09 31.01 -19.82
C GLU A 118 -21.05 29.92 -19.55
N CYS A 119 -21.29 28.68 -19.97
CA CYS A 119 -20.30 27.61 -19.89
C CYS A 119 -19.04 27.94 -20.71
N ASP A 120 -19.21 28.48 -21.92
CA ASP A 120 -18.10 28.89 -22.78
C ASP A 120 -17.27 30.00 -22.13
N LYS A 121 -17.92 31.03 -21.56
CA LYS A 121 -17.23 32.09 -20.78
C LYS A 121 -16.44 31.52 -19.60
N LEU A 122 -17.02 30.60 -18.84
CA LEU A 122 -16.35 29.96 -17.71
C LEU A 122 -15.12 29.17 -18.15
N ASN A 123 -15.22 28.39 -19.24
CA ASN A 123 -14.09 27.64 -19.78
C ASN A 123 -12.94 28.56 -20.19
N GLU A 124 -13.23 29.63 -20.94
CA GLU A 124 -12.23 30.62 -21.37
C GLU A 124 -11.50 31.27 -20.18
N THR A 125 -12.22 31.59 -19.09
CA THR A 125 -11.60 32.20 -17.90
C THR A 125 -10.67 31.24 -17.15
N THR A 126 -11.00 29.94 -17.12
CA THR A 126 -10.18 28.93 -16.44
C THR A 126 -8.89 28.61 -17.21
N ASP A 127 -8.95 28.54 -18.54
CA ASP A 127 -7.76 28.28 -19.38
C ASP A 127 -6.84 29.50 -19.51
N GLY A 128 -7.41 30.72 -19.55
CA GLY A 128 -6.63 31.95 -19.48
C GLY A 128 -5.88 32.13 -18.15
N SER A 129 -6.45 31.63 -17.04
CA SER A 129 -5.83 31.71 -15.71
C SER A 129 -4.70 30.69 -15.51
N LYS A 130 -4.81 29.49 -16.11
CA LYS A 130 -3.74 28.48 -16.10
C LYS A 130 -2.53 28.94 -16.91
N SER A 131 -2.76 29.47 -18.12
CA SER A 131 -1.69 29.97 -19.00
C SER A 131 -0.85 31.08 -18.36
N LYS A 132 -1.49 32.02 -17.66
CA LYS A 132 -0.79 33.11 -16.94
C LYS A 132 0.01 32.62 -15.73
N LYS A 133 -0.45 31.58 -15.03
CA LYS A 133 0.28 30.97 -13.89
C LYS A 133 1.50 30.17 -14.37
N GLU A 134 1.37 29.41 -15.45
CA GLU A 134 2.49 28.69 -16.04
C GLU A 134 3.57 29.63 -16.59
N GLU A 135 3.19 30.73 -17.24
CA GLU A 135 4.16 31.67 -17.78
C GLU A 135 4.93 32.43 -16.68
N LYS A 136 4.27 32.77 -15.56
CA LYS A 136 4.94 33.35 -14.38
C LYS A 136 5.92 32.36 -13.73
N SER A 137 5.54 31.08 -13.62
CA SER A 137 6.41 30.02 -13.10
C SER A 137 7.64 29.80 -13.99
N ARG A 138 7.47 29.77 -15.32
CA ARG A 138 8.58 29.67 -16.28
C ARG A 138 9.52 30.88 -16.24
N LYS A 139 8.99 32.10 -16.07
CA LYS A 139 9.81 33.32 -15.92
C LYS A 139 10.58 33.37 -14.59
N ALA A 140 10.02 32.84 -13.49
CA ALA A 140 10.72 32.74 -12.21
C ALA A 140 11.87 31.71 -12.25
N LYS A 141 11.67 30.59 -12.94
CA LYS A 141 12.69 29.54 -13.12
C LYS A 141 13.85 29.97 -14.02
N ARG A 142 13.60 30.84 -15.02
CA ARG A 142 14.65 31.43 -15.89
C ARG A 142 15.51 32.50 -15.19
N LYS A 143 15.03 33.14 -14.12
CA LYS A 143 15.80 34.16 -13.39
C LYS A 143 16.76 33.58 -12.36
N THR A 144 16.56 32.34 -11.94
CA THR A 144 17.40 31.65 -10.94
C THR A 144 18.57 30.91 -11.57
N THR A 145 18.52 30.60 -12.87
CA THR A 145 19.59 29.87 -13.60
C THR A 145 20.65 30.77 -14.24
N THR A 146 20.47 32.09 -14.27
CA THR A 146 21.39 33.04 -14.94
C THR A 146 22.20 33.87 -13.93
N SER A 147 22.18 33.49 -12.66
CA SER A 147 22.87 34.20 -11.56
C SER A 147 23.79 33.26 -10.76
N SER A 148 24.33 32.23 -11.41
CA SER A 148 25.44 31.41 -10.91
C SER A 148 26.59 31.45 -11.90
#